data_AF-Q82RG5-F1
#
_entry.id   AF-Q82RG5-F1
#
_cell.length_a   1.000
_cell.length_b   1.000
_cell.length_c   1.000
_cell.angle_alpha   90.00
_cell.angle_beta   90.00
_cell.angle_gamma   90.00
#
_symmetry.space_group_name_H-M   'P 1'
#
loop_
_entity.id
_entity.type
_entity.pdbx_description
1 polymer ?
#
loop_
_entity_poly.entity_id
_entity_poly.type
_entity_poly.pdbx_seq_one_letter_code
_entity_poly.pdbx_strand_id
1 'polypeptide(L)'
;MRTARRRKTQWGCVVVLLLFAAVCCAAPAGNAISAYVALKTGASADGGVAEGGTAADIPPRMLTAYKKAVQQVGKHVPKCQGMRWPILAGIAKVESNHAVGRNIADNGDIRPRIYGVLLNGSGAGGNTTAFPDTDGGKWDGTASGERAVGPFQFLPSTWEGIGEDANGDKTADPHNADDAALGAAAYLCGNGRDLTKRAQLKAAILQYNHSNEYVSNVLGWIDQYTAAAKDPDLKNVTGKVRTVIEAALSQRGVPYSWGGGNASGRSYGICCSPSGKSGASIKGFDCSGLTLYAYAKAGIQLPRTAAAQAGVGQRIPTSLGSDALNAGDLVFYADAPGHDSTIYHVGIYVGSGQMVNAARPGTVVRLDAVNAMSGYAGGARLL
;
A
#
# COMPACT_ATOMS: atom_id res chain seq x y z
N MET A 1 14.68 52.59 -48.17
CA MET A 1 15.10 52.81 -49.57
C MET A 1 16.33 51.95 -49.86
N ARG A 2 16.20 51.01 -50.82
CA ARG A 2 17.23 50.35 -51.69
C ARG A 2 18.48 49.73 -51.01
N THR A 3 18.66 48.39 -50.93
CA THR A 3 19.12 47.40 -51.97
C THR A 3 20.47 47.79 -52.60
N ALA A 4 21.52 46.98 -52.84
CA ALA A 4 21.79 45.53 -52.96
C ALA A 4 23.34 45.34 -53.02
N ARG A 5 23.98 44.18 -52.75
CA ARG A 5 24.27 43.02 -53.65
C ARG A 5 25.19 42.06 -52.86
N ARG A 6 24.84 40.80 -52.56
CA ARG A 6 24.97 39.52 -53.32
C ARG A 6 26.35 39.15 -53.90
N ARG A 7 26.89 37.98 -53.46
CA ARG A 7 27.29 36.74 -54.19
C ARG A 7 27.67 35.65 -53.13
N LYS A 8 26.98 34.50 -52.99
CA LYS A 8 27.10 33.18 -53.71
C LYS A 8 28.51 32.55 -53.55
N THR A 9 28.75 31.28 -53.18
CA THR A 9 28.09 29.96 -53.40
C THR A 9 28.82 28.88 -52.55
N GLN A 10 28.14 27.92 -51.89
CA GLN A 10 28.11 26.44 -52.10
C GLN A 10 29.46 25.67 -51.96
N TRP A 11 29.63 24.42 -51.47
CA TRP A 11 28.81 23.26 -51.05
C TRP A 11 29.76 22.23 -50.38
N GLY A 12 29.23 21.28 -49.58
CA GLY A 12 29.98 20.05 -49.21
C GLY A 12 29.39 19.27 -48.02
N CYS A 13 28.44 18.37 -48.28
CA CYS A 13 27.94 17.35 -47.35
C CYS A 13 28.93 16.19 -47.21
N VAL A 14 29.08 15.63 -46.00
CA VAL A 14 29.37 14.19 -45.81
C VAL A 14 28.60 13.68 -44.60
N VAL A 15 27.72 12.71 -44.86
CA VAL A 15 27.05 11.82 -43.90
C VAL A 15 27.87 10.55 -43.81
N VAL A 16 28.15 10.05 -42.60
CA VAL A 16 28.50 8.63 -42.39
C VAL A 16 27.74 8.14 -41.17
N LEU A 17 26.97 7.07 -41.39
CA LEU A 17 26.15 6.34 -40.44
C LEU A 17 26.50 4.87 -40.66
N LEU A 18 26.99 4.15 -39.66
CA LEU A 18 27.01 2.68 -39.66
C LEU A 18 26.98 2.11 -38.22
N LEU A 19 25.99 1.23 -38.01
CA LEU A 19 25.74 0.37 -36.86
C LEU A 19 26.49 -0.98 -37.02
N PHE A 20 26.81 -1.69 -35.91
CA PHE A 20 26.25 -3.01 -35.53
C PHE A 20 26.99 -3.73 -34.36
N ALA A 21 26.19 -4.18 -33.38
CA ALA A 21 26.17 -5.43 -32.57
C ALA A 21 27.41 -6.05 -31.85
N ALA A 22 27.29 -6.10 -30.50
CA ALA A 22 27.23 -7.26 -29.58
C ALA A 22 28.30 -8.40 -29.54
N VAL A 23 28.82 -8.71 -28.33
CA VAL A 23 28.63 -9.96 -27.53
C VAL A 23 29.81 -10.28 -26.56
N CYS A 24 29.44 -10.57 -25.29
CA CYS A 24 30.01 -11.42 -24.22
C CYS A 24 31.29 -11.17 -23.39
N CYS A 25 31.05 -11.37 -22.08
CA CYS A 25 31.84 -12.06 -21.03
C CYS A 25 33.10 -11.40 -20.42
N ALA A 26 32.97 -10.97 -19.15
CA ALA A 26 33.57 -11.66 -17.98
C ALA A 26 33.28 -10.89 -16.66
N ALA A 27 32.82 -11.61 -15.63
CA ALA A 27 32.95 -11.23 -14.21
C ALA A 27 34.28 -11.83 -13.67
N PRO A 28 34.83 -11.46 -12.48
CA PRO A 28 34.19 -11.75 -11.18
C PRO A 28 34.57 -10.85 -9.97
N ALA A 29 33.94 -11.19 -8.82
CA ALA A 29 34.43 -11.14 -7.43
C ALA A 29 33.93 -10.03 -6.49
N GLY A 30 33.31 -10.46 -5.38
CA GLY A 30 33.10 -9.64 -4.18
C GLY A 30 31.93 -10.04 -3.26
N ASN A 31 32.06 -11.16 -2.53
CA ASN A 31 31.64 -11.51 -1.15
C ASN A 31 30.73 -10.48 -0.39
N ALA A 32 29.76 -10.80 0.48
CA ALA A 32 29.54 -11.96 1.34
C ALA A 32 28.08 -12.02 1.87
N ILE A 33 27.58 -13.25 1.99
CA ILE A 33 26.78 -13.87 3.08
C ILE A 33 26.29 -12.95 4.22
N SER A 34 24.98 -12.96 4.48
CA SER A 34 24.45 -12.86 5.85
C SER A 34 23.34 -13.89 6.06
N ALA A 35 23.64 -14.83 6.95
CA ALA A 35 22.81 -15.92 7.38
C ALA A 35 21.70 -15.43 8.32
N TYR A 36 20.47 -15.85 8.06
CA TYR A 36 19.35 -15.76 8.98
C TYR A 36 19.31 -17.02 9.85
N VAL A 37 19.67 -16.92 11.12
CA VAL A 37 19.20 -17.84 12.18
C VAL A 37 19.17 -17.10 13.52
N ALA A 38 18.00 -17.04 14.14
CA ALA A 38 17.73 -17.10 15.59
C ALA A 38 16.27 -16.64 15.83
N LEU A 39 15.45 -17.22 16.70
CA LEU A 39 15.43 -18.48 17.44
C LEU A 39 14.02 -18.52 18.06
N LYS A 40 13.39 -19.70 18.10
CA LYS A 40 12.16 -19.93 18.86
C LYS A 40 12.40 -19.66 20.35
N THR A 41 11.49 -18.93 20.99
CA THR A 41 11.08 -19.20 22.37
C THR A 41 9.57 -19.05 22.48
N GLY A 42 8.93 -20.02 23.13
CA GLY A 42 7.51 -20.00 23.43
C GLY A 42 7.24 -19.38 24.80
N ALA A 43 6.10 -18.72 24.91
CA ALA A 43 5.39 -18.53 26.17
C ALA A 43 3.90 -18.37 25.85
N SER A 44 3.09 -19.25 26.42
CA SER A 44 1.63 -19.15 26.47
C SER A 44 1.21 -18.43 27.76
N ALA A 45 0.23 -17.53 27.65
CA ALA A 45 -0.96 -17.37 28.52
C ALA A 45 -1.38 -15.90 28.71
N ASP A 46 -2.67 -15.68 28.43
CA ASP A 46 -3.65 -14.74 28.98
C ASP A 46 -3.61 -13.22 28.68
N GLY A 47 -4.78 -12.74 28.21
CA GLY A 47 -5.16 -11.33 28.17
C GLY A 47 -5.71 -10.85 26.83
N GLY A 48 -6.85 -11.38 26.40
CA GLY A 48 -7.48 -11.08 25.10
C GLY A 48 -7.69 -9.59 24.82
N VAL A 49 -6.88 -9.07 23.90
CA VAL A 49 -7.22 -7.92 23.05
C VAL A 49 -7.47 -8.51 21.67
N ALA A 50 -8.64 -8.27 21.08
CA ALA A 50 -8.98 -8.75 19.75
C ALA A 50 -7.90 -8.29 18.74
N GLU A 51 -7.07 -9.22 18.27
CA GLU A 51 -6.10 -9.00 17.19
C GLU A 51 -6.85 -8.86 15.85
N GLY A 52 -7.52 -7.72 15.68
CA GLY A 52 -8.04 -7.27 14.39
C GLY A 52 -6.89 -6.82 13.49
N GLY A 53 -6.63 -7.62 12.45
CA GLY A 53 -6.04 -7.24 11.17
C GLY A 53 -4.54 -6.90 11.17
N THR A 54 -3.69 -7.86 10.80
CA THR A 54 -2.42 -7.53 10.15
C THR A 54 -2.74 -6.98 8.76
N ALA A 55 -2.67 -5.66 8.57
CA ALA A 55 -2.56 -5.12 7.22
C ALA A 55 -1.19 -5.52 6.67
N ALA A 56 -1.22 -6.40 5.66
CA ALA A 56 -0.12 -7.16 5.07
C ALA A 56 1.22 -6.45 4.85
N ASP A 57 1.17 -5.14 4.64
CA ASP A 57 2.26 -4.30 4.17
C ASP A 57 2.71 -3.26 5.20
N ILE A 58 2.12 -3.26 6.40
CA ILE A 58 2.53 -2.40 7.52
C ILE A 58 3.51 -3.18 8.40
N PRO A 59 4.75 -2.70 8.63
CA PRO A 59 5.64 -3.29 9.62
C PRO A 59 4.94 -3.38 10.99
N PRO A 60 5.00 -4.53 11.70
CA PRO A 60 4.28 -4.71 12.95
C PRO A 60 4.53 -3.59 13.95
N ARG A 61 5.77 -3.11 14.05
CA ARG A 61 6.13 -2.02 14.96
C ARG A 61 5.48 -0.68 14.59
N MET A 62 5.30 -0.37 13.31
CA MET A 62 4.53 0.81 12.88
C MET A 62 3.05 0.66 13.19
N LEU A 63 2.47 -0.52 12.98
CA LEU A 63 1.06 -0.76 13.31
C LEU A 63 0.81 -0.56 14.82
N THR A 64 1.74 -1.01 15.67
CA THR A 64 1.72 -0.74 17.11
C THR A 64 1.74 0.76 17.39
N ALA A 65 2.61 1.53 16.73
CA ALA A 65 2.68 2.98 16.87
C ALA A 65 1.34 3.65 16.48
N TYR A 66 0.73 3.25 15.36
CA TYR A 66 -0.56 3.81 14.93
C TYR A 66 -1.68 3.51 15.92
N LYS A 67 -1.76 2.28 16.43
CA LYS A 67 -2.78 1.89 17.43
C LYS A 67 -2.57 2.66 18.75
N LYS A 68 -1.32 2.82 19.19
CA LYS A 68 -0.94 3.58 20.39
C LYS A 68 -1.29 5.07 20.25
N ALA A 69 -0.97 5.68 19.11
CA ALA A 69 -1.33 7.08 18.82
C ALA A 69 -2.84 7.33 18.90
N VAL A 70 -3.66 6.41 18.36
CA VAL A 70 -5.14 6.51 18.43
C VAL A 70 -5.64 6.45 19.88
N GLN A 71 -5.01 5.65 20.73
CA GLN A 71 -5.36 5.57 22.15
C GLN A 71 -4.95 6.82 22.94
N GLN A 72 -3.90 7.51 22.50
CA GLN A 72 -3.34 8.67 23.20
C GLN A 72 -3.91 10.01 22.72
N VAL A 73 -4.27 10.15 21.43
CA VAL A 73 -4.63 11.44 20.82
C VAL A 73 -5.76 12.17 21.55
N GLY A 74 -6.71 11.45 22.16
CA GLY A 74 -7.79 12.07 22.94
C GLY A 74 -7.30 12.83 24.19
N LYS A 75 -6.10 12.53 24.70
CA LYS A 75 -5.47 13.29 25.79
C LYS A 75 -4.94 14.66 25.32
N HIS A 76 -4.53 14.75 24.05
CA HIS A 76 -3.93 15.95 23.45
C HIS A 76 -4.96 16.79 22.71
N VAL A 77 -5.91 16.14 22.03
CA VAL A 77 -7.01 16.78 21.30
C VAL A 77 -8.35 16.17 21.74
N PRO A 78 -8.90 16.56 22.91
CA PRO A 78 -10.07 15.89 23.52
C PRO A 78 -11.35 15.93 22.67
N LYS A 79 -11.47 16.92 21.79
CA LYS A 79 -12.62 17.07 20.89
C LYS A 79 -12.52 16.21 19.63
N CYS A 80 -11.39 15.57 19.37
CA CYS A 80 -11.21 14.76 18.17
C CYS A 80 -12.08 13.50 18.22
N GLN A 81 -12.81 13.23 17.14
CA GLN A 81 -13.64 12.04 17.00
C GLN A 81 -13.23 11.24 15.78
N GLY A 82 -13.39 9.92 15.85
CA GLY A 82 -13.23 9.04 14.68
C GLY A 82 -11.79 8.82 14.19
N MET A 83 -10.77 9.28 14.94
CA MET A 83 -9.39 8.90 14.69
C MET A 83 -9.26 7.38 14.80
N ARG A 84 -8.69 6.75 13.78
CA ARG A 84 -8.53 5.30 13.68
C ARG A 84 -7.20 4.99 13.01
N TRP A 85 -6.56 3.88 13.40
CA TRP A 85 -5.24 3.53 12.86
C TRP A 85 -5.19 3.48 11.31
N PRO A 86 -6.27 3.11 10.58
CA PRO A 86 -6.28 3.19 9.12
C PRO A 86 -6.02 4.59 8.56
N ILE A 87 -6.41 5.65 9.29
CA ILE A 87 -6.15 7.04 8.89
C ILE A 87 -4.64 7.32 8.90
N LEU A 88 -3.97 6.98 10.00
CA LEU A 88 -2.52 7.14 10.14
C LEU A 88 -1.75 6.27 9.14
N ALA A 89 -2.20 5.01 8.97
CA ALA A 89 -1.64 4.12 7.97
C ALA A 89 -1.78 4.71 6.55
N GLY A 90 -2.93 5.29 6.20
CA GLY A 90 -3.12 5.90 4.88
C GLY A 90 -2.13 7.03 4.58
N ILE A 91 -1.84 7.89 5.54
CA ILE A 91 -0.81 8.95 5.39
C ILE A 91 0.58 8.32 5.27
N ALA A 92 0.99 7.52 6.25
CA ALA A 92 2.33 6.93 6.27
C ALA A 92 2.63 6.03 5.05
N LYS A 93 1.58 5.45 4.46
CA LYS A 93 1.69 4.68 3.22
C LYS A 93 2.16 5.54 2.06
N VAL A 94 1.58 6.72 1.91
CA VAL A 94 1.95 7.67 0.84
C VAL A 94 3.28 8.33 1.15
N GLU A 95 3.53 8.69 2.40
CA GLU A 95 4.73 9.46 2.79
C GLU A 95 6.02 8.66 2.80
N SER A 96 6.00 7.43 3.33
CA SER A 96 7.22 6.64 3.51
C SER A 96 7.04 5.16 3.20
N ASN A 97 5.86 4.77 2.74
CA ASN A 97 5.44 3.38 2.67
C ASN A 97 5.65 2.68 4.03
N HIS A 98 5.18 3.30 5.12
CA HIS A 98 5.32 2.82 6.50
C HIS A 98 6.76 2.56 6.96
N ALA A 99 7.74 3.32 6.47
CA ALA A 99 9.15 3.09 6.75
C ALA A 99 9.64 1.67 6.35
N VAL A 100 8.98 1.01 5.40
CA VAL A 100 9.41 -0.31 4.89
C VAL A 100 10.87 -0.24 4.42
N GLY A 101 11.67 -1.24 4.82
CA GLY A 101 13.10 -1.30 4.52
C GLY A 101 13.99 -0.57 5.52
N ARG A 102 13.43 -0.02 6.61
CA ARG A 102 14.17 0.51 7.75
C ARG A 102 14.18 -0.47 8.93
N ASN A 103 15.17 -0.33 9.80
CA ASN A 103 15.13 -0.91 11.13
C ASN A 103 14.26 -0.02 12.01
N ILE A 104 13.25 -0.60 12.65
CA ILE A 104 12.35 0.11 13.58
C ILE A 104 12.53 -0.58 14.93
N ALA A 105 13.24 0.07 15.84
CA ALA A 105 13.53 -0.49 17.15
C ALA A 105 12.28 -0.53 18.05
N ASP A 106 12.35 -1.30 19.13
CA ASP A 106 11.21 -1.46 20.06
C ASP A 106 10.79 -0.11 20.69
N ASN A 107 11.75 0.77 20.98
CA ASN A 107 11.51 2.13 21.45
C ASN A 107 10.91 3.07 20.39
N GLY A 108 10.73 2.59 19.15
CA GLY A 108 10.16 3.33 18.03
C GLY A 108 11.20 3.96 17.11
N ASP A 109 12.49 3.95 17.43
CA ASP A 109 13.49 4.65 16.62
C ASP A 109 13.64 4.03 15.23
N ILE A 110 13.54 4.87 14.21
CA ILE A 110 13.66 4.46 12.82
C ILE A 110 15.06 4.78 12.31
N ARG A 111 15.80 3.74 11.88
CA ARG A 111 17.15 3.88 11.32
C ARG A 111 17.31 3.13 9.98
N PRO A 112 18.06 3.69 9.01
CA PRO A 112 18.49 5.10 8.99
C PRO A 112 17.29 6.05 8.93
N ARG A 113 17.50 7.31 9.34
CA ARG A 113 16.49 8.37 9.34
C ARG A 113 15.89 8.55 7.94
N ILE A 114 14.64 9.01 7.88
CA ILE A 114 13.92 9.21 6.63
C ILE A 114 13.89 10.70 6.34
N TYR A 115 14.50 11.09 5.21
CA TYR A 115 14.54 12.46 4.73
C TYR A 115 13.91 12.56 3.36
N GLY A 116 13.07 13.57 3.18
CA GLY A 116 12.55 13.99 1.89
C GLY A 116 13.61 14.70 1.04
N VAL A 117 13.19 15.09 -0.16
CA VAL A 117 14.01 15.95 -1.03
C VAL A 117 14.25 17.31 -0.37
N LEU A 118 15.40 17.93 -0.66
CA LEU A 118 15.66 19.29 -0.23
C LEU A 118 14.70 20.24 -0.95
N LEU A 119 13.96 21.04 -0.19
CA LEU A 119 12.96 21.96 -0.69
C LEU A 119 13.58 23.31 -1.09
N ASN A 120 14.51 23.29 -2.05
CA ASN A 120 15.24 24.47 -2.54
C ASN A 120 14.71 25.08 -3.86
N GLY A 121 13.50 24.74 -4.31
CA GLY A 121 12.95 25.20 -5.60
C GLY A 121 13.57 24.60 -6.88
N SER A 122 14.37 23.53 -6.79
CA SER A 122 15.08 22.95 -7.95
C SER A 122 14.22 22.16 -8.95
N GLY A 123 12.95 21.90 -8.63
CA GLY A 123 12.04 21.01 -9.37
C GLY A 123 12.13 19.54 -8.96
N ALA A 124 13.15 19.14 -8.18
CA ALA A 124 13.31 17.75 -7.74
C ALA A 124 12.12 17.31 -6.87
N GLY A 125 11.45 16.22 -7.24
CA GLY A 125 10.26 15.75 -6.52
C GLY A 125 9.07 16.72 -6.58
N GLY A 126 8.99 17.60 -7.58
CA GLY A 126 7.91 18.58 -7.73
C GLY A 126 8.12 19.87 -6.92
N ASN A 127 9.26 20.01 -6.26
CA ASN A 127 9.64 21.18 -5.49
C ASN A 127 9.96 22.39 -6.40
N THR A 128 8.98 23.23 -6.72
CA THR A 128 9.20 24.49 -7.47
C THR A 128 9.29 25.73 -6.57
N THR A 129 9.14 25.56 -5.25
CA THR A 129 9.10 26.64 -4.27
C THR A 129 10.14 26.36 -3.21
N ALA A 130 11.09 27.27 -3.01
CA ALA A 130 12.08 27.13 -1.96
C ALA A 130 11.45 27.36 -0.57
N PHE A 131 11.74 26.46 0.37
CA PHE A 131 11.43 26.56 1.78
C PHE A 131 12.72 26.80 2.55
N PRO A 132 12.84 27.96 3.25
CA PRO A 132 14.01 28.25 4.07
C PRO A 132 14.08 27.29 5.27
N ASP A 133 15.30 27.08 5.78
CA ASP A 133 15.55 26.32 7.02
C ASP A 133 14.83 26.98 8.21
N THR A 134 14.20 26.17 9.05
CA THR A 134 13.44 26.63 10.23
C THR A 134 13.98 26.11 11.55
N ASP A 135 14.89 25.14 11.55
CA ASP A 135 15.34 24.46 12.77
C ASP A 135 16.87 24.36 12.91
N GLY A 136 17.64 24.94 11.99
CA GLY A 136 19.10 24.92 12.02
C GLY A 136 19.67 23.55 11.67
N GLY A 137 18.91 22.70 10.97
CA GLY A 137 19.25 21.32 10.65
C GLY A 137 19.07 20.34 11.80
N LYS A 138 18.31 20.71 12.85
CA LYS A 138 18.10 19.87 14.04
C LYS A 138 17.50 18.52 13.67
N TRP A 139 16.46 18.52 12.84
CA TRP A 139 15.73 17.31 12.48
C TRP A 139 16.15 16.72 11.14
N ASP A 140 16.60 17.53 10.18
CA ASP A 140 16.88 17.07 8.83
C ASP A 140 18.38 17.06 8.46
N GLY A 141 19.24 17.57 9.33
CA GLY A 141 20.69 17.59 9.18
C GLY A 141 21.21 18.61 8.17
N THR A 142 20.44 19.63 7.79
CA THR A 142 20.87 20.68 6.84
C THR A 142 20.39 22.07 7.24
N ALA A 143 21.27 23.07 7.14
CA ALA A 143 20.91 24.49 7.26
C ALA A 143 20.67 25.18 5.91
N SER A 144 20.73 24.44 4.79
CA SER A 144 20.62 24.98 3.42
C SER A 144 19.19 25.07 2.88
N GLY A 145 18.19 24.87 3.73
CA GLY A 145 16.78 24.76 3.38
C GLY A 145 16.13 23.56 4.05
N GLU A 146 14.82 23.41 3.85
CA GLU A 146 14.01 22.43 4.58
C GLU A 146 13.92 21.06 3.91
N ARG A 147 13.80 20.00 4.70
CA ARG A 147 13.37 18.67 4.24
C ARG A 147 12.24 18.14 5.11
N ALA A 148 11.36 17.38 4.48
CA ALA A 148 10.42 16.54 5.21
C ALA A 148 11.15 15.43 5.99
N VAL A 149 10.76 15.17 7.23
CA VAL A 149 11.42 14.23 8.15
C VAL A 149 10.49 13.12 8.63
N GLY A 150 11.05 11.95 8.87
CA GLY A 150 10.37 10.85 9.54
C GLY A 150 9.38 10.07 8.67
N PRO A 151 8.67 9.09 9.25
CA PRO A 151 7.76 8.19 8.53
C PRO A 151 6.50 8.89 8.02
N PHE A 152 6.21 10.09 8.54
CA PHE A 152 5.08 10.94 8.19
C PHE A 152 5.50 12.19 7.40
N GLN A 153 6.79 12.36 7.10
CA GLN A 153 7.33 13.43 6.24
C GLN A 153 6.88 14.83 6.69
N PHE A 154 6.96 15.11 7.99
CA PHE A 154 6.70 16.45 8.52
C PHE A 154 7.76 17.43 8.07
N LEU A 155 7.38 18.67 7.76
CA LEU A 155 8.34 19.77 7.79
C LEU A 155 8.71 20.07 9.25
N PRO A 156 9.98 20.29 9.58
CA PRO A 156 10.43 20.75 10.90
C PRO A 156 9.59 21.90 11.50
N SER A 157 9.25 22.92 10.72
CA SER A 157 8.33 23.99 11.15
C SER A 157 6.93 23.51 11.56
N THR A 158 6.40 22.48 10.89
CA THR A 158 5.13 21.87 11.31
C THR A 158 5.35 21.08 12.61
N TRP A 159 6.40 20.27 12.66
CA TRP A 159 6.74 19.45 13.82
C TRP A 159 6.91 20.27 15.10
N GLU A 160 7.51 21.46 15.02
CA GLU A 160 7.66 22.36 16.18
C GLU A 160 6.32 22.69 16.87
N GLY A 161 5.23 22.76 16.11
CA GLY A 161 3.90 23.05 16.65
C GLY A 161 3.07 21.83 17.05
N ILE A 162 3.45 20.60 16.64
CA ILE A 162 2.62 19.39 16.84
C ILE A 162 3.36 18.21 17.46
N GLY A 163 4.67 18.30 17.64
CA GLY A 163 5.50 17.21 18.15
C GLY A 163 5.14 16.87 19.59
N GLU A 164 4.94 15.58 19.85
CA GLU A 164 4.55 15.06 21.16
C GLU A 164 5.41 13.83 21.48
N ASP A 165 5.86 13.72 22.73
CA ASP A 165 6.58 12.54 23.23
C ASP A 165 5.55 11.45 23.57
N ALA A 166 5.49 10.43 22.72
CA ALA A 166 4.55 9.32 22.83
C ALA A 166 5.17 8.07 23.46
N ASN A 167 6.50 7.94 23.46
CA ASN A 167 7.22 6.80 24.01
C ASN A 167 7.67 7.01 25.48
N GLY A 168 7.61 8.24 25.98
CA GLY A 168 7.92 8.62 27.36
C GLY A 168 9.41 8.82 27.63
N ASP A 169 10.23 9.01 26.61
CA ASP A 169 11.67 9.21 26.74
C ASP A 169 12.09 10.67 26.95
N LYS A 170 11.11 11.58 27.03
CA LYS A 170 11.23 13.04 27.21
C LYS A 170 11.67 13.79 25.95
N THR A 171 11.66 13.15 24.79
CA THR A 171 11.99 13.78 23.51
C THR A 171 10.87 13.54 22.52
N ALA A 172 10.36 14.60 21.87
CA ALA A 172 9.49 14.46 20.72
C ALA A 172 10.33 14.39 19.44
N ASP A 173 10.68 13.19 18.97
CA ASP A 173 11.52 12.96 17.79
C ASP A 173 10.66 12.59 16.55
N PRO A 174 10.66 13.40 15.46
CA PRO A 174 9.90 13.08 14.26
C PRO A 174 10.40 11.82 13.55
N HIS A 175 11.60 11.32 13.86
CA HIS A 175 12.15 10.04 13.36
C HIS A 175 11.78 8.85 14.23
N ASN A 176 11.09 9.05 15.36
CA ASN A 176 10.52 7.99 16.17
C ASN A 176 9.10 7.65 15.69
N ALA A 177 8.81 6.35 15.55
CA ALA A 177 7.54 5.84 15.06
C ALA A 177 6.34 6.25 15.94
N ASP A 178 6.49 6.22 17.26
CA ASP A 178 5.40 6.51 18.20
C ASP A 178 5.07 8.00 18.21
N ASP A 179 6.10 8.83 18.36
CA ASP A 179 5.97 10.29 18.39
C ASP A 179 5.39 10.81 17.08
N ALA A 180 5.98 10.39 15.95
CA ALA A 180 5.52 10.83 14.64
C ALA A 180 4.07 10.40 14.36
N ALA A 181 3.66 9.20 14.84
CA ALA A 181 2.27 8.76 14.72
C ALA A 181 1.31 9.58 15.60
N LEU A 182 1.69 9.95 16.82
CA LEU A 182 0.89 10.79 17.69
C LEU A 182 0.79 12.22 17.13
N GLY A 183 1.90 12.80 16.68
CA GLY A 183 1.94 14.10 16.02
C GLY A 183 1.05 14.14 14.77
N ALA A 184 1.08 13.10 13.93
CA ALA A 184 0.17 12.98 12.79
C ALA A 184 -1.29 12.87 13.21
N ALA A 185 -1.58 12.13 14.28
CA ALA A 185 -2.93 12.05 14.81
C ALA A 185 -3.42 13.42 15.29
N ALA A 186 -2.62 14.13 16.08
CA ALA A 186 -2.93 15.46 16.58
C ALA A 186 -3.13 16.46 15.44
N TYR A 187 -2.24 16.47 14.45
CA TYR A 187 -2.32 17.39 13.30
C TYR A 187 -3.58 17.17 12.45
N LEU A 188 -3.93 15.91 12.16
CA LEU A 188 -5.16 15.55 11.45
C LEU A 188 -6.42 15.86 12.26
N CYS A 189 -6.37 15.69 13.58
CA CYS A 189 -7.45 16.07 14.48
C CYS A 189 -7.65 17.60 14.53
N GLY A 190 -6.58 18.39 14.37
CA GLY A 190 -6.62 19.85 14.41
C GLY A 190 -7.33 20.36 15.67
N ASN A 191 -8.26 21.31 15.52
CA ASN A 191 -9.03 21.87 16.63
C ASN A 191 -10.18 20.98 17.15
N GLY A 192 -10.17 19.66 16.84
CA GLY A 192 -11.21 18.71 17.25
C GLY A 192 -12.17 18.31 16.14
N ARG A 193 -11.63 17.94 14.97
CA ARG A 193 -12.42 17.42 13.85
C ARG A 193 -13.11 16.11 14.21
N ASP A 194 -14.24 15.88 13.55
CA ASP A 194 -14.95 14.60 13.51
C ASP A 194 -14.58 13.84 12.23
N LEU A 195 -13.55 13.00 12.34
CA LEU A 195 -12.99 12.22 11.23
C LEU A 195 -13.86 11.01 10.84
N THR A 196 -15.01 10.80 11.51
CA THR A 196 -16.05 9.90 11.00
C THR A 196 -16.74 10.50 9.77
N LYS A 197 -16.79 11.83 9.66
CA LYS A 197 -17.37 12.55 8.53
C LYS A 197 -16.38 12.65 7.39
N ARG A 198 -16.71 12.05 6.24
CA ARG A 198 -15.83 12.00 5.05
C ARG A 198 -15.38 13.39 4.58
N ALA A 199 -16.22 14.41 4.69
CA ALA A 199 -15.87 15.78 4.34
C ALA A 199 -14.80 16.38 5.28
N GLN A 200 -14.89 16.11 6.58
CA GLN A 200 -13.88 16.58 7.54
C GLN A 200 -12.57 15.80 7.42
N LEU A 201 -12.64 14.49 7.14
CA LEU A 201 -11.45 13.68 6.84
C LEU A 201 -10.74 14.20 5.57
N LYS A 202 -11.48 14.48 4.50
CA LYS A 202 -10.94 15.13 3.28
C LYS A 202 -10.23 16.45 3.62
N ALA A 203 -10.87 17.31 4.40
CA ALA A 203 -10.30 18.59 4.80
C ALA A 203 -9.04 18.43 5.69
N ALA A 204 -8.99 17.43 6.55
CA ALA A 204 -7.80 17.12 7.36
C ALA A 204 -6.61 16.68 6.50
N ILE A 205 -6.85 15.80 5.53
CA ILE A 205 -5.80 15.33 4.61
C ILE A 205 -5.36 16.46 3.67
N LEU A 206 -6.28 17.31 3.24
CA LEU A 206 -5.95 18.48 2.42
C LEU A 206 -5.12 19.52 3.19
N GLN A 207 -5.38 19.68 4.50
CA GLN A 207 -4.53 20.50 5.37
C GLN A 207 -3.12 19.89 5.48
N TYR A 208 -3.02 18.56 5.49
CA TYR A 208 -1.74 17.86 5.50
C TYR A 208 -0.93 18.11 4.23
N ASN A 209 -1.58 18.04 3.07
CA ASN A 209 -1.00 18.36 1.79
C ASN A 209 -2.09 18.90 0.85
N HIS A 210 -1.92 20.12 0.34
CA HIS A 210 -2.89 20.84 -0.49
C HIS A 210 -3.01 20.31 -1.94
N SER A 211 -2.94 18.98 -2.13
CA SER A 211 -3.12 18.31 -3.42
C SER A 211 -4.36 17.40 -3.39
N ASN A 212 -5.29 17.61 -4.33
CA ASN A 212 -6.45 16.74 -4.49
C ASN A 212 -6.05 15.31 -4.89
N GLU A 213 -4.96 15.15 -5.64
CA GLU A 213 -4.43 13.84 -5.99
C GLU A 213 -3.91 13.11 -4.75
N TYR A 214 -3.17 13.82 -3.89
CA TYR A 214 -2.72 13.30 -2.60
C TYR A 214 -3.91 12.89 -1.72
N VAL A 215 -4.93 13.75 -1.61
CA VAL A 215 -6.16 13.44 -0.85
C VAL A 215 -6.83 12.18 -1.38
N SER A 216 -6.97 12.04 -2.70
CA SER A 216 -7.56 10.85 -3.32
C SER A 216 -6.75 9.59 -3.01
N ASN A 217 -5.42 9.66 -3.15
CA ASN A 217 -4.50 8.56 -2.90
C ASN A 217 -4.56 8.09 -1.43
N VAL A 218 -4.42 9.02 -0.48
CA VAL A 218 -4.52 8.72 0.95
C VAL A 218 -5.88 8.13 1.30
N LEU A 219 -6.98 8.71 0.83
CA LEU A 219 -8.33 8.18 1.11
C LEU A 219 -8.52 6.75 0.59
N GLY A 220 -7.96 6.43 -0.57
CA GLY A 220 -7.93 5.06 -1.10
C GLY A 220 -7.23 4.08 -0.15
N TRP A 221 -6.05 4.46 0.37
CA TRP A 221 -5.34 3.67 1.37
C TRP A 221 -6.10 3.57 2.69
N ILE A 222 -6.71 4.66 3.17
CA ILE A 222 -7.54 4.64 4.38
C ILE A 222 -8.70 3.65 4.23
N ASP A 223 -9.38 3.65 3.09
CA ASP A 223 -10.49 2.74 2.82
C ASP A 223 -10.01 1.29 2.77
N GLN A 224 -8.85 1.05 2.13
CA GLN A 224 -8.21 -0.25 2.09
C GLN A 224 -7.85 -0.77 3.49
N TYR A 225 -7.19 0.05 4.31
CA TYR A 225 -6.85 -0.34 5.69
C TYR A 225 -8.09 -0.45 6.58
N THR A 226 -9.13 0.34 6.34
CA THR A 226 -10.41 0.23 7.05
C THR A 226 -11.09 -1.10 6.72
N ALA A 227 -11.05 -1.53 5.46
CA ALA A 227 -11.53 -2.85 5.06
C ALA A 227 -10.68 -3.96 5.71
N ALA A 228 -9.35 -3.83 5.69
CA ALA A 228 -8.45 -4.81 6.32
C ALA A 228 -8.62 -4.93 7.85
N ALA A 229 -9.04 -3.83 8.49
CA ALA A 229 -9.30 -3.77 9.93
C ALA A 229 -10.62 -4.45 10.35
N LYS A 230 -11.60 -4.53 9.44
CA LYS A 230 -12.92 -5.08 9.72
C LYS A 230 -12.97 -6.54 9.30
N ASP A 231 -13.33 -7.41 10.23
CA ASP A 231 -13.76 -8.75 9.85
C ASP A 231 -15.11 -8.66 9.13
N PRO A 232 -15.30 -9.43 8.04
CA PRO A 232 -16.55 -9.39 7.30
C PRO A 232 -17.68 -9.99 8.13
N ASP A 233 -18.87 -9.41 8.07
CA ASP A 233 -20.04 -9.95 8.75
C ASP A 233 -20.59 -11.16 7.97
N LEU A 234 -20.30 -12.36 8.46
CA LEU A 234 -20.72 -13.62 7.83
C LEU A 234 -21.94 -14.26 8.50
N LYS A 235 -22.64 -13.56 9.43
CA LYS A 235 -23.73 -14.16 10.22
C LYS A 235 -24.84 -14.78 9.35
N ASN A 236 -25.17 -14.12 8.24
CA ASN A 236 -26.23 -14.56 7.33
C ASN A 236 -25.71 -15.33 6.10
N VAL A 237 -24.39 -15.53 6.00
CA VAL A 237 -23.78 -16.30 4.92
C VAL A 237 -23.76 -17.77 5.30
N THR A 238 -24.32 -18.63 4.46
CA THR A 238 -24.49 -20.07 4.76
C THR A 238 -24.02 -20.97 3.61
N GLY A 239 -23.99 -22.28 3.85
CA GLY A 239 -23.73 -23.30 2.84
C GLY A 239 -22.37 -23.16 2.13
N LYS A 240 -22.37 -23.43 0.82
CA LYS A 240 -21.16 -23.38 0.00
C LYS A 240 -20.53 -21.99 -0.03
N VAL A 241 -21.35 -20.92 -0.04
CA VAL A 241 -20.85 -19.54 -0.03
C VAL A 241 -19.98 -19.29 1.20
N ARG A 242 -20.48 -19.69 2.38
CA ARG A 242 -19.72 -19.58 3.64
C ARG A 242 -18.42 -20.35 3.58
N THR A 243 -18.46 -21.57 3.05
CA THR A 243 -17.29 -22.45 2.91
C THR A 243 -16.19 -21.79 2.07
N VAL A 244 -16.56 -21.18 0.93
CA VAL A 244 -15.61 -20.45 0.06
C VAL A 244 -14.97 -19.28 0.81
N ILE A 245 -15.79 -18.44 1.44
CA ILE A 245 -15.30 -17.23 2.11
C ILE A 245 -14.41 -17.58 3.31
N GLU A 246 -14.83 -18.52 4.17
CA GLU A 246 -14.03 -18.96 5.32
C GLU A 246 -12.72 -19.60 4.86
N ALA A 247 -12.74 -20.40 3.79
CA ALA A 247 -11.52 -20.96 3.21
C ALA A 247 -10.55 -19.87 2.76
N ALA A 248 -11.01 -18.82 2.07
CA ALA A 248 -10.14 -17.73 1.64
C ALA A 248 -9.65 -16.87 2.81
N LEU A 249 -10.52 -16.52 3.76
CA LEU A 249 -10.17 -15.72 4.94
C LEU A 249 -9.17 -16.44 5.86
N SER A 250 -9.24 -17.77 5.95
CA SER A 250 -8.25 -18.58 6.69
C SER A 250 -6.82 -18.46 6.14
N GLN A 251 -6.67 -17.92 4.93
CA GLN A 251 -5.38 -17.69 4.28
C GLN A 251 -4.89 -16.25 4.44
N ARG A 252 -5.59 -15.36 5.17
CA ARG A 252 -5.08 -14.01 5.47
C ARG A 252 -3.67 -14.10 6.08
N GLY A 253 -2.78 -13.21 5.64
CA GLY A 253 -1.37 -13.25 6.05
C GLY A 253 -0.46 -14.10 5.16
N VAL A 254 -1.01 -14.97 4.30
CA VAL A 254 -0.22 -15.83 3.41
C VAL A 254 0.41 -14.99 2.30
N PRO A 255 1.73 -15.11 2.04
CA PRO A 255 2.40 -14.28 1.05
C PRO A 255 1.88 -14.54 -0.35
N TYR A 256 1.88 -13.48 -1.17
CA TYR A 256 1.65 -13.61 -2.60
C TYR A 256 2.80 -14.41 -3.23
N SER A 257 2.46 -15.40 -4.06
CA SER A 257 3.41 -16.16 -4.86
C SER A 257 2.97 -16.21 -6.31
N TRP A 258 3.74 -15.60 -7.22
CA TRP A 258 3.40 -15.55 -8.65
C TRP A 258 3.29 -16.96 -9.23
N GLY A 259 2.13 -17.36 -9.76
CA GLY A 259 1.89 -18.73 -10.23
C GLY A 259 1.58 -19.74 -9.12
N GLY A 260 1.62 -19.33 -7.85
CA GLY A 260 1.38 -20.20 -6.70
C GLY A 260 -0.09 -20.40 -6.36
N GLY A 261 -0.41 -21.52 -5.73
CA GLY A 261 -1.75 -21.89 -5.30
C GLY A 261 -2.46 -22.85 -6.26
N ASN A 262 -3.14 -23.84 -5.68
CA ASN A 262 -3.99 -24.79 -6.41
C ASN A 262 -5.11 -25.31 -5.50
N ALA A 263 -5.90 -26.28 -5.98
CA ALA A 263 -7.08 -26.79 -5.27
C ALA A 263 -6.76 -27.39 -3.89
N SER A 264 -5.52 -27.87 -3.71
CA SER A 264 -5.05 -28.46 -2.46
C SER A 264 -4.52 -27.42 -1.48
N GLY A 265 -4.14 -26.21 -1.94
CA GLY A 265 -3.67 -25.13 -1.08
C GLY A 265 -2.47 -24.37 -1.65
N ARG A 266 -1.68 -23.81 -0.72
CA ARG A 266 -0.48 -23.00 -1.00
C ARG A 266 0.55 -23.83 -1.77
N SER A 267 1.14 -23.27 -2.81
CA SER A 267 2.28 -23.88 -3.51
C SER A 267 3.39 -22.87 -3.72
N TYR A 268 4.57 -23.36 -4.10
CA TYR A 268 5.56 -22.50 -4.73
C TYR A 268 5.06 -22.02 -6.08
N GLY A 269 5.48 -20.82 -6.44
CA GLY A 269 5.15 -20.19 -7.71
C GLY A 269 6.22 -20.45 -8.78
N ILE A 270 6.23 -19.58 -9.77
CA ILE A 270 7.19 -19.56 -10.88
C ILE A 270 7.85 -18.17 -10.99
N CYS A 271 8.93 -18.09 -11.77
CA CYS A 271 9.46 -16.82 -12.25
C CYS A 271 8.92 -16.54 -13.66
N CYS A 272 8.53 -15.32 -14.03
CA CYS A 272 8.41 -14.11 -13.20
C CYS A 272 7.13 -13.35 -13.58
N SER A 273 6.65 -12.51 -12.65
CA SER A 273 5.57 -11.56 -12.94
C SER A 273 5.99 -10.58 -14.03
N PRO A 274 5.04 -9.88 -14.69
CA PRO A 274 5.36 -8.79 -15.63
C PRO A 274 6.27 -7.71 -15.02
N SER A 275 6.21 -7.52 -13.70
CA SER A 275 7.07 -6.62 -12.92
C SER A 275 8.42 -7.23 -12.48
N GLY A 276 8.78 -8.41 -13.00
CA GLY A 276 10.05 -9.08 -12.73
C GLY A 276 10.18 -9.72 -11.34
N LYS A 277 9.09 -9.88 -10.59
CA LYS A 277 9.11 -10.52 -9.26
C LYS A 277 8.88 -12.02 -9.39
N SER A 278 9.69 -12.81 -8.68
CA SER A 278 9.63 -14.28 -8.70
C SER A 278 8.79 -14.83 -7.56
N GLY A 279 7.92 -15.81 -7.85
CA GLY A 279 7.22 -16.63 -6.86
C GLY A 279 7.92 -17.96 -6.55
N ALA A 280 9.02 -18.28 -7.24
CA ALA A 280 9.65 -19.61 -7.20
C ALA A 280 10.12 -20.03 -5.79
N SER A 281 10.51 -19.08 -4.94
CA SER A 281 10.95 -19.32 -3.55
C SER A 281 9.88 -19.01 -2.49
N ILE A 282 8.67 -18.61 -2.91
CA ILE A 282 7.60 -18.18 -2.00
C ILE A 282 6.49 -19.22 -2.03
N LYS A 283 6.22 -19.87 -0.89
CA LYS A 283 5.08 -20.79 -0.74
C LYS A 283 3.83 -19.99 -0.38
N GLY A 284 2.91 -19.82 -1.34
CA GLY A 284 1.78 -18.91 -1.18
C GLY A 284 0.68 -19.08 -2.25
N PHE A 285 -0.03 -18.00 -2.52
CA PHE A 285 -1.08 -17.92 -3.55
C PHE A 285 -0.84 -16.72 -4.47
N ASP A 286 -1.16 -16.84 -5.75
CA ASP A 286 -1.57 -15.69 -6.56
C ASP A 286 -3.09 -15.52 -6.52
N CYS A 287 -3.59 -14.48 -7.21
CA CYS A 287 -4.99 -14.09 -7.20
C CYS A 287 -5.94 -15.25 -7.56
N SER A 288 -5.69 -15.90 -8.68
CA SER A 288 -6.52 -16.97 -9.21
C SER A 288 -6.24 -18.33 -8.55
N GLY A 289 -5.05 -18.53 -7.98
CA GLY A 289 -4.73 -19.69 -7.14
C GLY A 289 -5.50 -19.68 -5.81
N LEU A 290 -5.69 -18.49 -5.20
CA LEU A 290 -6.49 -18.34 -3.98
C LEU A 290 -7.96 -18.67 -4.23
N THR A 291 -8.55 -18.15 -5.30
CA THR A 291 -9.95 -18.43 -5.66
C THR A 291 -10.14 -19.90 -5.97
N LEU A 292 -9.23 -20.51 -6.75
CA LEU A 292 -9.26 -21.93 -7.06
C LEU A 292 -9.25 -22.80 -5.79
N TYR A 293 -8.36 -22.50 -4.84
CA TYR A 293 -8.34 -23.17 -3.53
C TYR A 293 -9.67 -23.01 -2.77
N ALA A 294 -10.18 -21.78 -2.66
CA ALA A 294 -11.37 -21.49 -1.86
C ALA A 294 -12.62 -22.18 -2.42
N TYR A 295 -12.83 -22.14 -3.74
CA TYR A 295 -13.96 -22.82 -4.38
C TYR A 295 -13.81 -24.35 -4.37
N ALA A 296 -12.58 -24.87 -4.43
CA ALA A 296 -12.34 -26.31 -4.28
C ALA A 296 -12.79 -26.83 -2.90
N LYS A 297 -12.70 -26.01 -1.84
CA LYS A 297 -13.25 -26.38 -0.51
C LYS A 297 -14.78 -26.50 -0.49
N ALA A 298 -15.47 -25.83 -1.42
CA ALA A 298 -16.92 -25.99 -1.63
C ALA A 298 -17.27 -27.02 -2.73
N GLY A 299 -16.27 -27.79 -3.21
CA GLY A 299 -16.44 -28.79 -4.26
C GLY A 299 -16.61 -28.22 -5.67
N ILE A 300 -16.19 -26.97 -5.91
CA ILE A 300 -16.29 -26.30 -7.22
C ILE A 300 -14.89 -26.18 -7.83
N GLN A 301 -14.75 -26.68 -9.05
CA GLN A 301 -13.51 -26.57 -9.81
C GLN A 301 -13.49 -25.29 -10.63
N LEU A 302 -12.43 -24.49 -10.45
CA LEU A 302 -12.18 -23.29 -11.23
C LEU A 302 -11.00 -23.49 -12.18
N PRO A 303 -11.02 -22.87 -13.37
CA PRO A 303 -9.85 -22.82 -14.23
C PRO A 303 -8.72 -22.00 -13.56
N ARG A 304 -7.48 -22.19 -14.06
CA ARG A 304 -6.28 -21.65 -13.40
C ARG A 304 -6.16 -20.14 -13.45
N THR A 305 -6.59 -19.49 -14.53
CA THR A 305 -6.34 -18.06 -14.77
C THR A 305 -7.55 -17.21 -14.42
N ALA A 306 -7.32 -15.97 -13.96
CA ALA A 306 -8.39 -15.02 -13.63
C ALA A 306 -9.33 -14.77 -14.82
N ALA A 307 -8.77 -14.57 -16.03
CA ALA A 307 -9.55 -14.40 -17.26
C ALA A 307 -10.45 -15.61 -17.57
N ALA A 308 -9.95 -16.85 -17.40
CA ALA A 308 -10.78 -18.03 -17.60
C ALA A 308 -11.85 -18.19 -16.52
N GLN A 309 -11.55 -17.80 -15.27
CA GLN A 309 -12.54 -17.80 -14.18
C GLN A 309 -13.67 -16.80 -14.42
N ALA A 310 -13.42 -15.74 -15.20
CA ALA A 310 -14.44 -14.77 -15.57
C ALA A 310 -15.51 -15.32 -16.52
N GLY A 311 -15.18 -16.41 -17.23
CA GLY A 311 -16.09 -17.15 -18.12
C GLY A 311 -16.85 -18.28 -17.44
N VAL A 312 -16.72 -18.48 -16.12
CA VAL A 312 -17.50 -19.48 -15.39
C VAL A 312 -18.65 -18.85 -14.60
N GLY A 313 -19.77 -19.57 -14.48
CA GLY A 313 -20.96 -19.08 -13.79
C GLY A 313 -21.72 -17.99 -14.55
N GLN A 314 -22.58 -17.27 -13.85
CA GLN A 314 -23.34 -16.15 -14.40
C GLN A 314 -22.50 -14.87 -14.32
N ARG A 315 -22.25 -14.22 -15.46
CA ARG A 315 -21.52 -12.96 -15.49
C ARG A 315 -22.32 -11.81 -14.90
N ILE A 316 -21.66 -10.99 -14.08
CA ILE A 316 -22.17 -9.72 -13.55
C ILE A 316 -21.39 -8.60 -14.26
N PRO A 317 -22.01 -7.86 -15.19
CA PRO A 317 -21.29 -6.84 -15.97
C PRO A 317 -20.93 -5.61 -15.12
N THR A 318 -19.83 -4.95 -15.47
CA THR A 318 -19.35 -3.71 -14.81
C THR A 318 -20.42 -2.64 -14.67
N SER A 319 -21.34 -2.54 -15.64
CA SER A 319 -22.42 -1.54 -15.66
C SER A 319 -23.37 -1.61 -14.46
N LEU A 320 -23.45 -2.76 -13.77
CA LEU A 320 -24.26 -2.93 -12.56
C LEU A 320 -23.54 -2.47 -11.28
N GLY A 321 -22.26 -2.10 -11.35
CA GLY A 321 -21.47 -1.68 -10.19
C GLY A 321 -21.15 -2.82 -9.23
N SER A 322 -20.51 -2.51 -8.10
CA SER A 322 -20.18 -3.49 -7.05
C SER A 322 -21.38 -3.88 -6.19
N ASP A 323 -22.45 -3.09 -6.20
CA ASP A 323 -23.64 -3.31 -5.37
C ASP A 323 -24.49 -4.50 -5.87
N ALA A 324 -24.28 -4.93 -7.11
CA ALA A 324 -24.88 -6.15 -7.67
C ALA A 324 -24.21 -7.45 -7.19
N LEU A 325 -23.06 -7.35 -6.51
CA LEU A 325 -22.31 -8.50 -6.01
C LEU A 325 -22.95 -9.07 -4.74
N ASN A 326 -23.03 -10.39 -4.69
CA ASN A 326 -23.40 -11.18 -3.52
C ASN A 326 -22.14 -11.81 -2.92
N ALA A 327 -22.15 -12.01 -1.60
CA ALA A 327 -21.07 -12.71 -0.93
C ALA A 327 -20.77 -14.04 -1.64
N GLY A 328 -19.50 -14.32 -1.91
CA GLY A 328 -19.06 -15.49 -2.68
C GLY A 328 -19.12 -15.32 -4.19
N ASP A 329 -19.41 -14.13 -4.73
CA ASP A 329 -19.14 -13.82 -6.13
C ASP A 329 -17.63 -13.59 -6.34
N LEU A 330 -17.12 -13.93 -7.52
CA LEU A 330 -15.80 -13.50 -7.96
C LEU A 330 -15.84 -12.03 -8.39
N VAL A 331 -14.77 -11.29 -8.12
CA VAL A 331 -14.60 -9.86 -8.49
C VAL A 331 -13.39 -9.74 -9.40
N PHE A 332 -13.55 -9.14 -10.58
CA PHE A 332 -12.50 -9.07 -11.59
C PHE A 332 -12.01 -7.66 -11.86
N TYR A 333 -10.74 -7.56 -12.28
CA TYR A 333 -10.13 -6.32 -12.75
C TYR A 333 -9.39 -6.56 -14.05
N ALA A 334 -9.50 -5.62 -14.98
CA ALA A 334 -9.02 -5.73 -16.35
C ALA A 334 -8.36 -4.43 -16.82
N ASP A 335 -7.38 -4.57 -17.72
CA ASP A 335 -6.75 -3.41 -18.38
C ASP A 335 -7.76 -2.70 -19.31
N ALA A 336 -8.65 -3.47 -19.94
CA ALA A 336 -9.76 -2.97 -20.75
C ALA A 336 -11.10 -3.54 -20.22
N PRO A 337 -11.78 -2.85 -19.28
CA PRO A 337 -13.06 -3.29 -18.76
C PRO A 337 -14.08 -3.55 -19.88
N GLY A 338 -14.74 -4.71 -19.84
CA GLY A 338 -15.61 -5.21 -20.91
C GLY A 338 -14.94 -6.24 -21.83
N HIS A 339 -13.62 -6.42 -21.74
CA HIS A 339 -12.87 -7.46 -22.46
C HIS A 339 -12.20 -8.45 -21.49
N ASP A 340 -12.85 -9.59 -21.27
CA ASP A 340 -12.41 -10.58 -20.28
C ASP A 340 -11.01 -11.15 -20.51
N SER A 341 -10.54 -11.15 -21.76
CA SER A 341 -9.16 -11.55 -22.10
C SER A 341 -8.10 -10.65 -21.48
N THR A 342 -8.46 -9.44 -21.04
CA THR A 342 -7.56 -8.47 -20.41
C THR A 342 -7.65 -8.46 -18.88
N ILE A 343 -8.40 -9.42 -18.30
CA ILE A 343 -8.48 -9.56 -16.84
C ILE A 343 -7.12 -9.96 -16.28
N TYR A 344 -6.59 -9.10 -15.41
CA TYR A 344 -5.29 -9.27 -14.77
C TYR A 344 -5.40 -9.65 -13.28
N HIS A 345 -6.57 -9.47 -12.65
CA HIS A 345 -6.76 -9.78 -11.23
C HIS A 345 -8.16 -10.33 -10.91
N VAL A 346 -8.23 -11.15 -9.87
CA VAL A 346 -9.47 -11.71 -9.32
C VAL A 346 -9.43 -11.75 -7.79
N GLY A 347 -10.57 -11.50 -7.14
CA GLY A 347 -10.81 -11.71 -5.71
C GLY A 347 -12.16 -12.37 -5.44
N ILE A 348 -12.47 -12.64 -4.17
CA ILE A 348 -13.77 -13.17 -3.74
C ILE A 348 -14.48 -12.10 -2.94
N TYR A 349 -15.68 -11.71 -3.36
CA TYR A 349 -16.49 -10.74 -2.63
C TYR A 349 -16.96 -11.33 -1.30
N VAL A 350 -16.77 -10.60 -0.21
CA VAL A 350 -17.15 -11.05 1.15
C VAL A 350 -18.32 -10.25 1.73
N GLY A 351 -18.94 -9.38 0.93
CA GLY A 351 -19.97 -8.45 1.38
C GLY A 351 -19.45 -7.04 1.69
N SER A 352 -20.37 -6.10 1.89
CA SER A 352 -20.09 -4.73 2.35
C SER A 352 -19.02 -3.97 1.55
N GLY A 353 -18.93 -4.20 0.23
CA GLY A 353 -17.95 -3.54 -0.62
C GLY A 353 -16.51 -4.09 -0.47
N GLN A 354 -16.33 -5.25 0.15
CA GLN A 354 -15.02 -5.85 0.42
C GLN A 354 -14.80 -7.13 -0.36
N MET A 355 -13.54 -7.40 -0.70
CA MET A 355 -13.10 -8.68 -1.25
C MET A 355 -11.89 -9.22 -0.48
N VAL A 356 -11.79 -10.55 -0.39
CA VAL A 356 -10.54 -11.23 -0.02
C VAL A 356 -9.77 -11.60 -1.27
N ASN A 357 -8.48 -11.25 -1.32
CA ASN A 357 -7.65 -11.43 -2.51
C ASN A 357 -6.16 -11.65 -2.17
N ALA A 358 -5.43 -12.21 -3.13
CA ALA A 358 -3.96 -12.17 -3.19
C ALA A 358 -3.56 -11.18 -4.30
N ALA A 359 -3.35 -9.91 -3.95
CA ALA A 359 -3.33 -8.83 -4.93
C ALA A 359 -2.12 -8.82 -5.88
N ARG A 360 -0.91 -8.85 -5.33
CA ARG A 360 0.33 -8.65 -6.11
C ARG A 360 1.59 -9.06 -5.33
N PRO A 361 2.74 -9.25 -6.01
CA PRO A 361 4.02 -9.51 -5.34
C PRO A 361 4.36 -8.50 -4.24
N GLY A 362 4.98 -8.99 -3.16
CA GLY A 362 5.34 -8.16 -1.99
C GLY A 362 4.16 -7.88 -1.05
N THR A 363 3.00 -8.47 -1.29
CA THR A 363 1.84 -8.40 -0.39
C THR A 363 1.44 -9.78 0.10
N VAL A 364 0.43 -9.84 0.98
CA VAL A 364 -0.18 -11.09 1.44
C VAL A 364 -1.66 -11.13 1.09
N VAL A 365 -2.27 -12.30 1.24
CA VAL A 365 -3.73 -12.46 1.23
C VAL A 365 -4.35 -11.57 2.29
N ARG A 366 -5.32 -10.74 1.91
CA ARG A 366 -5.95 -9.77 2.80
C ARG A 366 -7.35 -9.41 2.32
N LEU A 367 -8.01 -8.54 3.08
CA LEU A 367 -9.21 -7.84 2.65
C LEU A 367 -8.81 -6.51 2.01
N ASP A 368 -9.37 -6.25 0.84
CA ASP A 368 -9.30 -4.96 0.14
C ASP A 368 -10.75 -4.49 -0.12
N ALA A 369 -10.98 -3.18 -0.18
CA ALA A 369 -12.23 -2.66 -0.72
C ALA A 369 -12.29 -2.95 -2.23
N VAL A 370 -13.47 -3.24 -2.78
CA VAL A 370 -13.63 -3.52 -4.21
C VAL A 370 -13.18 -2.33 -5.08
N ASN A 371 -13.33 -1.11 -4.59
CA ASN A 371 -12.90 0.10 -5.29
C ASN A 371 -11.43 0.49 -5.03
N ALA A 372 -10.66 -0.29 -4.27
CA ALA A 372 -9.25 0.00 -3.98
C ALA A 372 -8.30 -0.29 -5.16
N MET A 373 -8.79 -0.99 -6.20
CA MET A 373 -8.04 -1.32 -7.40
C MET A 373 -8.76 -0.76 -8.63
N SER A 374 -7.99 -0.19 -9.56
CA SER A 374 -8.50 0.34 -10.82
C SER A 374 -8.89 -0.78 -11.79
N GLY A 375 -9.72 -0.47 -12.79
CA GLY A 375 -10.07 -1.44 -13.84
C GLY A 375 -11.14 -2.45 -13.41
N TYR A 376 -12.04 -2.10 -12.48
CA TYR A 376 -13.17 -2.96 -12.10
C TYR A 376 -13.92 -3.48 -13.34
N ALA A 377 -13.92 -4.80 -13.51
CA ALA A 377 -14.42 -5.51 -14.69
C ALA A 377 -15.72 -6.30 -14.41
N GLY A 378 -16.36 -6.04 -13.27
CA GLY A 378 -17.57 -6.75 -12.84
C GLY A 378 -17.24 -8.01 -12.03
N GLY A 379 -18.15 -8.97 -12.03
CA GLY A 379 -18.03 -10.20 -11.26
C GLY A 379 -18.59 -11.43 -11.95
N ALA A 380 -18.52 -12.57 -11.29
CA ALA A 380 -19.17 -13.80 -11.72
C ALA A 380 -19.76 -14.54 -10.52
N ARG A 381 -21.01 -15.00 -10.68
CA ARG A 381 -21.77 -15.73 -9.67
C ARG A 381 -21.80 -17.22 -10.00
N LEU A 382 -21.35 -18.03 -9.05
CA LEU A 382 -21.31 -19.49 -9.17
C LEU A 382 -22.26 -20.22 -8.22
N LEU A 383 -22.76 -19.52 -7.20
CA LEU A 383 -23.49 -20.08 -6.06
C LEU A 383 -24.81 -19.36 -5.82
#